data_AF-A0A0Q9SLX8-F1
#
_entry.id   AF-A0A0Q9SLX8-F1
#
_cell.length_a   1.000
_cell.length_b   1.000
_cell.length_c   1.000
_cell.angle_alpha   90.00
_cell.angle_beta   90.00
_cell.angle_gamma   90.00
#
_symmetry.space_group_name_H-M   'P 1'
#
loop_
_entity.id
_entity.type
_entity.pdbx_description
1 polymer ?
#
loop_
_entity_poly.entity_id
_entity_poly.type
_entity_poly.pdbx_seq_one_letter_code
_entity_poly.pdbx_strand_id
1 'polypeptide(L)'
;MGIFKRRAPAEPVGPVERPQVRQYRYLLGTADLDALVGVHREALASLDVLIRAHILRTSQDRTLNGRELTVDDIAGLAELLCTAEVQAPGIIAGALTEAALERLAHRVTTHPDAEPLLEGYGGWDGSDPEPRLPSHAHTAPVVRQVTSPMIVVAPQTASIGAPRSLASP
;
A
#
# COMPACT_ATOMS: atom_id res chain seq x y z
N MET A 1 54.11 2.54 40.60
CA MET A 1 52.97 1.61 40.76
C MET A 1 51.87 2.03 39.79
N GLY A 2 51.71 1.32 38.68
CA GLY A 2 50.75 1.66 37.62
C GLY A 2 49.41 0.96 37.85
N ILE A 3 48.31 1.73 37.84
CA ILE A 3 46.95 1.22 38.00
C ILE A 3 46.37 1.01 36.60
N PHE A 4 46.54 -0.20 36.05
CA PHE A 4 45.86 -0.60 34.83
C PHE A 4 44.38 -0.86 35.15
N LYS A 5 43.52 0.15 34.98
CA LYS A 5 42.07 -0.05 34.91
C LYS A 5 41.76 -0.77 33.59
N ARG A 6 41.65 -2.09 33.64
CA ARG A 6 41.10 -2.90 32.53
C ARG A 6 39.66 -2.42 32.29
N ARG A 7 39.44 -1.71 31.18
CA ARG A 7 38.10 -1.42 30.67
C ARG A 7 37.46 -2.76 30.31
N ALA A 8 36.37 -3.13 30.99
CA ALA A 8 35.61 -4.32 30.63
C ALA A 8 35.16 -4.20 29.16
N PRO A 9 35.14 -5.29 28.38
CA PRO A 9 34.53 -5.29 27.05
C PRO A 9 33.07 -4.85 27.21
N ALA A 10 32.69 -3.75 26.59
CA ALA A 10 31.28 -3.41 26.47
C ALA A 10 30.61 -4.57 25.73
N GLU A 11 29.58 -5.17 26.34
CA GLU A 11 28.73 -6.13 25.66
C GLU A 11 28.27 -5.52 24.33
N PRO A 12 28.17 -6.31 23.24
CA PRO A 12 27.68 -5.79 21.98
C PRO A 12 26.28 -5.26 22.24
N VAL A 13 26.14 -3.93 22.16
CA VAL A 13 24.86 -3.24 22.02
C VAL A 13 24.09 -4.05 20.97
N GLY A 14 22.88 -4.50 21.32
CA GLY A 14 22.05 -5.34 20.46
C GLY A 14 21.97 -4.79 19.03
N PRO A 15 21.52 -5.59 18.04
CA PRO A 15 21.65 -5.26 16.62
C PRO A 15 21.21 -3.81 16.36
N VAL A 16 22.20 -2.96 16.05
CA VAL A 16 21.97 -1.55 15.79
C VAL A 16 21.27 -1.47 14.45
N GLU A 17 20.02 -1.01 14.44
CA GLU A 17 19.28 -0.72 13.22
C GLU A 17 20.16 0.14 12.30
N ARG A 18 20.28 -0.25 11.02
CA ARG A 18 21.11 0.51 10.09
C ARG A 18 20.54 1.93 9.90
N PRO A 19 21.38 2.97 9.82
CA PRO A 19 20.92 4.35 9.73
C PRO A 19 19.90 4.60 8.61
N GLN A 20 20.10 3.98 7.44
CA GLN A 20 19.22 4.12 6.28
C GLN A 20 17.86 3.45 6.50
N VAL A 21 17.83 2.30 7.19
CA VAL A 21 16.57 1.62 7.51
C VAL A 21 15.77 2.45 8.51
N ARG A 22 16.45 3.06 9.49
CA ARG A 22 15.82 3.98 10.44
C ARG A 22 15.26 5.23 9.75
N GLN A 23 16.03 5.86 8.86
CA GLN A 23 15.57 7.01 8.05
C GLN A 23 14.38 6.65 7.16
N TYR A 24 14.42 5.46 6.56
CA TYR A 24 13.35 4.97 5.72
C TYR A 24 12.05 4.76 6.51
N ARG A 25 12.14 4.19 7.71
CA ARG A 25 11.00 4.01 8.62
C ARG A 25 10.38 5.34 9.03
N TYR A 26 11.21 6.35 9.31
CA TYR A 26 10.74 7.71 9.52
C TYR A 26 9.95 8.26 8.33
N LEU A 27 10.48 8.12 7.11
CA LEU A 27 9.83 8.58 5.89
C LEU A 27 8.47 7.93 5.67
N LEU A 28 8.37 6.61 5.82
CA LEU A 28 7.11 5.87 5.69
C LEU A 28 6.03 6.39 6.66
N GLY A 29 6.45 6.84 7.85
CA GLY A 29 5.55 7.33 8.89
C GLY A 29 5.15 8.80 8.79
N THR A 30 5.92 9.63 8.07
CA THR A 30 5.80 11.10 8.14
C THR A 30 5.59 11.78 6.80
N ALA A 31 6.06 11.20 5.70
CA ALA A 31 5.91 11.78 4.38
C ALA A 31 4.45 11.72 3.91
N ASP A 32 4.07 12.70 3.09
CA ASP A 32 2.84 12.64 2.31
C ASP A 32 2.93 11.50 1.27
N LEU A 33 1.78 10.91 0.93
CA LEU A 33 1.71 9.77 0.02
C LEU A 33 2.26 10.12 -1.37
N ASP A 34 1.92 11.27 -1.95
CA ASP A 34 2.36 11.64 -3.30
C ASP A 34 3.87 11.82 -3.35
N ALA A 35 4.43 12.49 -2.33
CA ALA A 35 5.87 12.66 -2.19
C ALA A 35 6.59 11.31 -1.99
N LEU A 36 6.03 10.43 -1.17
CA LEU A 36 6.57 9.10 -0.90
C LEU A 36 6.57 8.23 -2.16
N VAL A 37 5.48 8.23 -2.92
CA VAL A 37 5.35 7.53 -4.21
C VAL A 37 6.37 8.05 -5.21
N GLY A 38 6.54 9.37 -5.31
CA GLY A 38 7.53 9.99 -6.19
C GLY A 38 8.95 9.48 -5.94
N VAL A 39 9.40 9.52 -4.69
CA VAL A 39 10.73 9.02 -4.30
C VAL A 39 10.86 7.51 -4.52
N HIS A 40 9.82 6.73 -4.20
CA HIS A 40 9.85 5.28 -4.40
C HIS A 40 9.93 4.88 -5.86
N ARG A 41 9.26 5.62 -6.75
CA ARG A 41 9.32 5.37 -8.19
C ARG A 41 10.76 5.48 -8.70
N GLU A 42 11.47 6.54 -8.35
CA GLU A 42 12.86 6.73 -8.75
C GLU A 42 13.80 5.71 -8.09
N ALA A 43 13.59 5.43 -6.80
CA ALA A 43 14.35 4.41 -6.08
C ALA A 43 14.21 3.03 -6.72
N LEU A 44 12.98 2.59 -7.00
CA LEU A 44 12.67 1.31 -7.63
C LEU A 44 13.24 1.22 -9.05
N ALA A 45 13.17 2.30 -9.83
CA ALA A 45 13.76 2.33 -11.18
C ALA A 45 15.27 2.04 -11.18
N SER A 46 15.98 2.44 -10.12
CA SER A 46 17.42 2.23 -9.95
C SER A 46 17.83 0.87 -9.35
N LEU A 47 16.85 0.06 -8.91
CA LEU A 47 17.11 -1.24 -8.31
C LEU A 47 17.29 -2.34 -9.37
N ASP A 48 18.06 -3.36 -8.98
CA ASP A 48 18.16 -4.60 -9.74
C ASP A 48 16.80 -5.30 -9.86
N VAL A 49 16.56 -5.94 -11.01
CA VAL A 49 15.29 -6.59 -11.34
C VAL A 49 14.91 -7.70 -10.33
N LEU A 50 15.88 -8.42 -9.76
CA LEU A 50 15.59 -9.48 -8.78
C LEU A 50 15.11 -8.88 -7.45
N ILE A 51 15.66 -7.72 -7.07
CA ILE A 51 15.20 -7.00 -5.88
C ILE A 51 13.81 -6.44 -6.12
N ARG A 52 13.55 -5.83 -7.30
CA ARG A 52 12.19 -5.40 -7.67
C ARG A 52 11.20 -6.55 -7.65
N ALA A 53 11.56 -7.71 -8.21
CA ALA A 53 10.69 -8.89 -8.23
C ALA A 53 10.35 -9.37 -6.82
N HIS A 54 11.35 -9.38 -5.92
CA HIS A 54 11.13 -9.74 -4.52
C HIS A 54 10.21 -8.74 -3.80
N ILE A 55 10.39 -7.44 -4.04
CA ILE A 55 9.53 -6.39 -3.47
C ILE A 55 8.10 -6.53 -4.00
N LEU A 56 7.91 -6.68 -5.30
CA LEU A 56 6.60 -6.90 -5.92
C LEU A 56 5.90 -8.12 -5.33
N ARG A 57 6.60 -9.26 -5.29
CA ARG A 57 6.02 -10.50 -4.77
C ARG A 57 5.60 -10.35 -3.30
N THR A 58 6.48 -9.77 -2.48
CA THR A 58 6.20 -9.51 -1.06
C THR A 58 5.00 -8.58 -0.90
N SER A 59 4.92 -7.53 -1.72
CA SER A 59 3.81 -6.58 -1.70
C SER A 59 2.48 -7.25 -2.07
N GLN A 60 2.45 -8.05 -3.14
CA GLN A 60 1.27 -8.81 -3.56
C GLN A 60 0.84 -9.84 -2.49
N ASP A 61 1.78 -10.56 -1.88
CA ASP A 61 1.47 -11.57 -0.88
C ASP A 61 0.92 -10.94 0.42
N ARG A 62 1.38 -9.74 0.80
CA ARG A 62 0.97 -9.05 2.03
C ARG A 62 -0.32 -8.25 1.88
N THR A 63 -0.55 -7.68 0.70
CA THR A 63 -1.73 -6.84 0.44
C THR A 63 -2.87 -7.59 -0.25
N LEU A 64 -2.58 -8.75 -0.84
CA LEU A 64 -3.47 -9.50 -1.73
C LEU A 64 -3.93 -8.70 -2.98
N ASN A 65 -3.27 -7.58 -3.28
CA ASN A 65 -3.56 -6.66 -4.38
C ASN A 65 -2.45 -6.64 -5.44
N GLY A 66 -2.71 -5.97 -6.58
CA GLY A 66 -1.72 -5.72 -7.63
C GLY A 66 -1.26 -6.97 -8.38
N ARG A 67 -2.13 -7.98 -8.53
CA ARG A 67 -1.80 -9.26 -9.20
C ARG A 67 -1.51 -9.11 -10.69
N GLU A 68 -2.03 -8.05 -11.28
CA GLU A 68 -1.82 -7.62 -12.66
C GLU A 68 -0.47 -6.93 -12.87
N LEU A 69 0.17 -6.45 -11.80
CA LEU A 69 1.44 -5.75 -11.89
C LEU A 69 2.59 -6.73 -12.19
N THR A 70 3.48 -6.27 -13.05
CA THR A 70 4.74 -6.91 -13.39
C THR A 70 5.92 -6.19 -12.73
N VAL A 71 7.10 -6.81 -12.76
CA VAL A 71 8.32 -6.26 -12.17
C VAL A 71 8.79 -4.96 -12.84
N ASP A 72 8.31 -4.68 -14.05
CA ASP A 72 8.66 -3.48 -14.82
C ASP A 72 7.61 -2.36 -14.68
N ASP A 73 6.47 -2.64 -14.03
CA ASP A 73 5.44 -1.64 -13.70
C ASP A 73 5.85 -0.82 -12.47
N ILE A 74 6.97 -0.09 -12.58
CA ILE A 74 7.61 0.62 -11.48
C ILE A 74 6.66 1.62 -10.79
N ALA A 75 5.86 2.34 -11.55
CA ALA A 75 4.89 3.30 -10.99
C ALA A 75 3.82 2.59 -10.16
N GLY A 76 3.23 1.51 -10.69
CA GLY A 76 2.23 0.72 -9.97
C GLY A 76 2.80 0.03 -8.74
N LEU A 77 4.06 -0.44 -8.79
CA LEU A 77 4.75 -1.00 -7.64
C LEU A 77 5.00 0.05 -6.55
N ALA A 78 5.40 1.27 -6.92
CA ALA A 78 5.60 2.37 -5.98
C ALA A 78 4.29 2.73 -5.27
N GLU A 79 3.20 2.88 -6.03
CA GLU A 79 1.87 3.16 -5.48
C GLU A 79 1.37 2.06 -4.55
N LEU A 80 1.48 0.79 -4.96
CA LEU A 80 1.08 -0.36 -4.15
C LEU A 80 1.82 -0.38 -2.81
N LEU A 81 3.15 -0.19 -2.86
CA LEU A 81 4.00 -0.22 -1.68
C LEU A 81 3.68 0.92 -0.72
N CYS A 82 3.67 2.16 -1.21
CA CYS A 82 3.48 3.34 -0.37
C CYS A 82 2.07 3.37 0.23
N THR A 83 1.05 3.03 -0.56
CA THR A 83 -0.33 2.98 -0.07
C THR A 83 -0.48 1.93 1.04
N ALA A 84 0.10 0.75 0.87
CA ALA A 84 0.05 -0.30 1.87
C ALA A 84 0.75 0.11 3.18
N GLU A 85 1.94 0.70 3.10
CA GLU A 85 2.68 1.20 4.27
C GLU A 85 1.97 2.34 5.00
N VAL A 86 1.31 3.25 4.26
CA VAL A 86 0.52 4.34 4.86
C VAL A 86 -0.71 3.81 5.61
N GLN A 87 -1.35 2.74 5.10
CA GLN A 87 -2.53 2.13 5.72
C GLN A 87 -2.16 1.21 6.88
N ALA A 88 -1.08 0.45 6.75
CA ALA A 88 -0.60 -0.49 7.75
C ALA A 88 0.94 -0.39 7.83
N PRO A 89 1.47 0.50 8.68
CA PRO A 89 2.91 0.69 8.82
C PRO A 89 3.64 -0.64 9.10
N GLY A 90 4.69 -0.90 8.32
CA GLY A 90 5.53 -2.09 8.40
C GLY A 90 4.99 -3.33 7.68
N ILE A 91 3.82 -3.27 7.03
CA ILE A 91 3.19 -4.45 6.42
C ILE A 91 4.03 -5.09 5.30
N ILE A 92 4.76 -4.28 4.52
CA ILE A 92 5.69 -4.74 3.48
C ILE A 92 7.12 -4.66 4.00
N ALA A 93 7.52 -3.52 4.56
CA ALA A 93 8.89 -3.27 5.03
C ALA A 93 9.35 -4.32 6.05
N GLY A 94 8.48 -4.73 6.98
CA GLY A 94 8.76 -5.78 7.96
C GLY A 94 8.70 -7.21 7.38
N ALA A 95 8.20 -7.38 6.16
CA ALA A 95 8.11 -8.66 5.47
C ALA A 95 9.24 -8.88 4.45
N LEU A 96 9.93 -7.82 4.05
CA LEU A 96 11.09 -7.91 3.16
C LEU A 96 12.25 -8.62 3.84
N THR A 97 13.06 -9.31 3.05
CA THR A 97 14.37 -9.76 3.53
C THR A 97 15.25 -8.56 3.90
N GLU A 98 16.15 -8.71 4.87
CA GLU A 98 17.09 -7.67 5.29
C GLU A 98 17.85 -7.08 4.09
N ALA A 99 18.33 -7.94 3.19
CA ALA A 99 19.03 -7.54 1.98
C ALA A 99 18.19 -6.68 1.01
N ALA A 100 16.89 -6.92 0.91
CA ALA A 100 16.00 -6.15 0.04
C ALA A 100 15.57 -4.83 0.70
N LEU A 101 15.23 -4.89 1.99
CA LEU A 101 14.90 -3.71 2.79
C LEU A 101 16.05 -2.72 2.79
N GLU A 102 17.29 -3.17 3.04
CA GLU A 102 18.47 -2.31 3.05
C GLU A 102 18.71 -1.63 1.70
N ARG A 103 18.54 -2.37 0.60
CA ARG A 103 18.72 -1.82 -0.75
C ARG A 103 17.66 -0.79 -1.09
N LEU A 104 16.40 -1.08 -0.78
CA LEU A 104 15.29 -0.15 -0.98
C LEU A 104 15.48 1.11 -0.11
N ALA A 105 15.70 0.93 1.19
CA ALA A 105 15.91 2.01 2.14
C ALA A 105 17.07 2.90 1.69
N HIS A 106 18.21 2.31 1.32
CA HIS A 106 19.35 3.07 0.82
C HIS A 106 19.01 3.90 -0.43
N ARG A 107 18.31 3.32 -1.42
CA ARG A 107 17.93 4.06 -2.63
C ARG A 107 16.93 5.18 -2.35
N VAL A 108 15.96 4.95 -1.49
CA VAL A 108 14.97 5.96 -1.09
C VAL A 108 15.66 7.10 -0.33
N THR A 109 16.42 6.80 0.72
CA THR A 109 16.98 7.83 1.62
C THR A 109 18.15 8.59 1.03
N THR A 110 18.77 8.11 -0.06
CA THR A 110 19.84 8.82 -0.77
C THR A 110 19.34 9.59 -1.99
N HIS A 111 18.05 9.51 -2.30
CA HIS A 111 17.46 10.29 -3.38
C HIS A 111 17.40 11.78 -2.98
N PRO A 112 17.74 12.73 -3.88
CA PRO A 112 17.68 14.17 -3.56
C PRO A 112 16.31 14.63 -3.04
N ASP A 113 15.24 14.11 -3.63
CA ASP A 113 13.87 14.48 -3.23
C ASP A 113 13.47 13.92 -1.85
N ALA A 114 14.25 13.00 -1.27
CA ALA A 114 14.03 12.51 0.08
C ALA A 114 14.59 13.45 1.16
N GLU A 115 15.58 14.30 0.82
CA GLU A 115 16.20 15.24 1.76
C GLU A 115 15.17 16.15 2.46
N PRO A 116 14.27 16.86 1.76
CA PRO A 116 13.26 17.69 2.42
C PRO A 116 12.28 16.86 3.25
N LEU A 117 12.01 15.61 2.88
CA LEU A 117 11.11 14.72 3.61
C LEU A 117 11.73 14.18 4.91
N LEU A 118 13.06 14.24 5.05
CA LEU A 118 13.80 13.86 6.25
C LEU A 118 13.93 15.03 7.25
N GLU A 119 13.33 16.18 6.98
CA GLU A 119 13.30 17.30 7.92
C GLU A 119 12.64 16.87 9.24
N GLY A 120 13.35 17.02 10.36
CA GLY A 120 12.86 16.60 11.68
C GLY A 120 13.31 15.20 12.11
N TYR A 121 13.91 14.39 11.23
CA TYR A 121 14.44 13.06 11.57
C TYR A 121 15.40 13.09 12.77
N GLY A 122 16.26 14.11 12.87
CA GLY A 122 17.23 14.24 13.97
C GLY A 122 16.62 14.37 15.37
N GLY A 123 15.34 14.76 15.47
CA GLY A 123 14.58 14.84 16.73
C GLY A 123 13.65 13.66 16.97
N TRP A 124 13.58 12.69 16.04
CA TRP A 124 12.66 11.56 16.15
C TRP A 124 13.18 10.49 17.12
N ASP A 125 12.31 10.10 18.06
CA ASP A 125 12.59 9.10 19.10
C ASP A 125 12.72 7.67 18.53
N GLY A 126 12.22 7.43 17.32
CA GLY A 126 12.25 6.12 16.66
C GLY A 126 11.01 5.25 16.91
N SER A 127 9.99 5.82 17.54
CA SER A 127 8.70 5.17 17.73
C SER A 127 7.94 5.15 16.41
N ASP A 128 7.48 3.97 15.98
CA ASP A 128 6.64 3.87 14.79
C ASP A 128 5.28 4.53 15.05
N PRO A 129 4.75 5.31 14.10
CA PRO A 129 3.42 5.87 14.24
C PRO A 129 2.37 4.74 14.28
N GLU A 130 1.33 4.92 15.09
CA GLU A 130 0.20 4.00 15.10
C GLU A 130 -0.41 3.91 13.68
N PRO A 131 -0.88 2.72 13.25
CA PRO A 131 -1.57 2.59 11.98
C PRO A 131 -2.68 3.64 11.87
N ARG A 132 -2.71 4.36 10.74
CA ARG A 132 -3.85 5.24 10.44
C ARG A 132 -5.06 4.34 10.28
N LEU A 133 -5.88 4.23 11.33
CA LEU A 133 -7.17 3.56 11.23
C LEU A 133 -7.91 4.20 10.05
N PRO A 134 -8.51 3.40 9.16
CA PRO A 134 -9.32 3.96 8.08
C PRO A 134 -10.38 4.82 8.74
N SER A 135 -10.36 6.12 8.45
CA SER A 135 -11.46 7.00 8.80
C SER A 135 -12.71 6.37 8.21
N HIS A 136 -13.62 5.91 9.06
CA HIS A 136 -14.92 5.38 8.65
C HIS A 136 -15.77 6.52 8.06
N ALA A 137 -15.38 7.03 6.90
CA ALA A 137 -16.22 7.88 6.06
C ALA A 137 -17.12 6.97 5.20
N HIS A 138 -18.00 6.21 5.87
CA HIS A 138 -19.15 5.63 5.20
C HIS A 138 -20.37 5.59 6.13
N THR A 139 -20.90 6.78 6.43
CA THR A 139 -22.32 6.95 6.72
C THR A 139 -22.87 8.01 5.77
N ALA A 140 -23.05 7.63 4.50
CA ALA A 140 -24.08 8.27 3.69
C ALA A 140 -25.40 7.54 3.99
N PRO A 141 -26.46 8.20 4.51
CA PRO A 141 -27.77 7.58 4.54
C PRO A 141 -28.27 7.46 3.10
N VAL A 142 -28.33 6.23 2.59
CA VAL A 142 -29.15 5.90 1.42
C VAL A 142 -30.61 6.13 1.82
N VAL A 143 -31.14 7.31 1.48
CA VAL A 143 -32.58 7.52 1.36
C VAL A 143 -33.01 6.80 0.09
N ARG A 144 -33.37 5.52 0.25
CA ARG A 144 -34.03 4.73 -0.80
C ARG A 144 -35.48 5.19 -0.87
N GLN A 145 -35.75 6.18 -1.71
CA GLN A 145 -37.12 6.59 -2.00
C GLN A 145 -37.75 5.52 -2.90
N VAL A 146 -38.47 4.58 -2.27
CA VAL A 146 -39.28 3.58 -2.95
C VAL A 146 -40.56 4.25 -3.41
N THR A 147 -40.63 4.65 -4.68
CA THR A 147 -41.90 4.95 -5.33
C THR A 147 -42.32 3.73 -6.14
N SER A 148 -43.14 2.88 -5.53
CA SER A 148 -43.85 1.80 -6.20
C SER A 148 -44.91 2.37 -7.14
N PRO A 149 -44.96 2.02 -8.44
CA PRO A 149 -46.19 2.10 -9.18
C PRO A 149 -47.02 0.83 -8.91
N MET A 150 -48.21 1.08 -8.37
CA MET A 150 -49.29 0.14 -8.08
C MET A 150 -49.68 -0.61 -9.37
N ILE A 151 -49.52 -1.93 -9.39
CA ILE A 151 -50.07 -2.79 -10.44
C ILE A 151 -51.59 -2.86 -10.24
N VAL A 152 -52.35 -2.25 -11.13
CA VAL A 152 -53.80 -2.48 -11.25
C VAL A 152 -54.02 -3.52 -12.35
N VAL A 153 -54.21 -4.77 -11.94
CA VAL A 153 -54.77 -5.82 -12.80
C VAL A 153 -56.29 -5.61 -12.86
N ALA A 154 -56.81 -5.33 -14.04
CA ALA A 154 -58.24 -5.41 -14.34
C ALA A 154 -58.52 -6.67 -15.20
N PRO A 155 -59.57 -7.45 -14.90
CA PRO A 155 -59.86 -8.69 -15.60
C PRO A 155 -60.90 -8.53 -16.72
N GLN A 156 -60.74 -9.37 -17.75
CA GLN A 156 -61.75 -9.90 -18.69
C GLN A 156 -62.35 -8.97 -19.75
N THR A 157 -62.41 -9.45 -21.00
CA THR A 157 -63.60 -10.16 -21.54
C THR A 157 -63.25 -10.88 -22.84
N ALA A 158 -63.68 -12.14 -22.93
CA ALA A 158 -63.66 -12.94 -24.14
C ALA A 158 -64.50 -12.29 -25.25
N SER A 159 -64.05 -12.40 -26.50
CA SER A 159 -64.95 -12.34 -27.65
C SER A 159 -64.63 -13.45 -28.64
N ILE A 160 -65.68 -14.20 -28.96
CA ILE A 160 -65.78 -15.41 -29.76
C ILE A 160 -65.93 -15.06 -31.24
N GLY A 161 -65.36 -15.91 -32.12
CA GLY A 161 -65.73 -16.07 -33.54
C GLY A 161 -64.78 -15.40 -34.53
N ALA A 162 -64.42 -15.95 -35.69
CA ALA A 162 -64.72 -17.19 -36.41
C ALA A 162 -63.81 -17.19 -37.69
N PRO A 163 -63.73 -18.28 -38.48
CA PRO A 163 -62.53 -18.72 -39.21
C PRO A 163 -62.52 -18.35 -40.70
N ARG A 164 -61.34 -18.50 -41.37
CA ARG A 164 -61.09 -18.73 -42.83
C ARG A 164 -59.59 -18.51 -43.10
N SER A 165 -58.82 -19.26 -43.88
CA SER A 165 -59.05 -20.40 -44.78
C SER A 165 -57.72 -21.14 -44.92
N LEU A 166 -57.75 -22.46 -44.95
CA LEU A 166 -56.73 -23.29 -45.58
C LEU A 166 -57.11 -23.44 -47.06
N ALA A 167 -56.19 -23.05 -47.95
CA ALA A 167 -56.07 -23.62 -49.30
C ALA A 167 -54.67 -23.30 -49.82
N SER A 168 -53.77 -24.29 -49.73
CA SER A 168 -52.65 -24.48 -50.68
C SER A 168 -53.21 -25.18 -51.92
N PRO A 169 -52.60 -25.09 -53.11
CA PRO A 169 -51.19 -25.36 -53.42
C PRO A 169 -50.35 -24.15 -53.81
#